data_AF-A0A9X4PG10-F1
#
_entry.id   AF-A0A9X4PG10-F1
#
_cell.length_a   1.000
_cell.length_b   1.000
_cell.length_c   1.000
_cell.angle_alpha   90.00
_cell.angle_beta   90.00
_cell.angle_gamma   90.00
#
_symmetry.space_group_name_H-M   'P 1'
#
loop_
_entity.id
_entity.type
_entity.pdbx_description
1 polymer ?
#
loop_
_entity_poly.entity_id
_entity_poly.type
_entity_poly.pdbx_seq_one_letter_code
_entity_poly.pdbx_strand_id
1 'polypeptide(L)'
;MSEYYSTGGAKHFIHGIDYQKLLLMLFFRRAVDRKYFFRLATEMSSAAGFDDIVFRYERNGTTVYMLIQVKHKQDGNRKICISDLLTKSGELNLAKHFAAFLNIQGNEEFKNKIKDFFIVINADFDRESLASKGITVEKIETQDKFLNIGNSAKYKLRDLRNSIVQYLKQGMSAEGREASDKEIKGFLNELVFVANSPNDAELEELIKNEISSKLAERFKYFGDDDFVFNALSTMMSNWMKDKIGRFLTPEEGEKS
;
A
#
# COMPACT_ATOMS: atom_id res chain seq x y z
N MET A 1 -37.18 9.11 -8.00
CA MET A 1 -36.06 8.55 -8.80
C MET A 1 -34.83 9.35 -8.44
N SER A 2 -33.71 8.70 -8.14
CA SER A 2 -32.44 9.41 -7.96
C SER A 2 -31.90 9.81 -9.33
N GLU A 3 -31.62 11.09 -9.53
CA GLU A 3 -30.97 11.61 -10.74
C GLU A 3 -29.45 11.55 -10.55
N TYR A 4 -28.74 11.03 -11.56
CA TYR A 4 -27.29 10.86 -11.54
C TYR A 4 -26.63 11.81 -12.56
N TYR A 5 -25.45 12.32 -12.23
CA TYR A 5 -24.62 13.16 -13.11
C TYR A 5 -23.17 12.67 -13.11
N SER A 6 -22.45 12.89 -14.21
CA SER A 6 -21.03 12.56 -14.29
C SER A 6 -20.20 13.52 -13.43
N THR A 7 -19.26 12.98 -12.67
CA THR A 7 -18.40 13.75 -11.78
C THR A 7 -16.99 13.86 -12.33
N GLY A 8 -16.31 14.98 -12.09
CA GLY A 8 -14.91 15.18 -12.48
C GLY A 8 -13.90 14.49 -11.55
N GLY A 9 -12.62 14.51 -11.95
CA GLY A 9 -11.53 13.80 -11.27
C GLY A 9 -11.27 14.19 -9.81
N ALA A 10 -11.72 15.38 -9.37
CA ALA A 10 -11.54 15.82 -7.99
C ALA A 10 -12.20 14.88 -6.96
N LYS A 11 -13.36 14.28 -7.27
CA LYS A 11 -14.01 13.32 -6.35
C LYS A 11 -13.20 12.03 -6.22
N HIS A 12 -12.64 11.53 -7.32
CA HIS A 12 -11.78 10.35 -7.30
C HIS A 12 -10.45 10.62 -6.58
N PHE A 13 -9.92 11.83 -6.72
CA PHE A 13 -8.71 12.26 -6.02
C PHE A 13 -8.91 12.32 -4.50
N ILE A 14 -10.01 12.95 -4.04
CA ILE A 14 -10.36 13.03 -2.61
C ILE A 14 -10.54 11.63 -2.02
N HIS A 15 -11.22 10.74 -2.75
CA HIS A 15 -11.39 9.35 -2.35
C HIS A 15 -10.07 8.62 -2.10
N GLY A 16 -9.11 8.78 -3.02
CA GLY A 16 -7.78 8.18 -2.86
C GLY A 16 -7.07 8.68 -1.59
N ILE A 17 -7.14 9.99 -1.32
CA ILE A 17 -6.57 10.61 -0.12
C ILE A 17 -7.24 10.09 1.16
N ASP A 18 -8.57 9.99 1.17
CA ASP A 18 -9.31 9.52 2.34
C ASP A 18 -8.97 8.05 2.65
N TYR A 19 -8.86 7.20 1.63
CA TYR A 19 -8.44 5.82 1.84
C TYR A 19 -6.99 5.70 2.35
N GLN A 20 -6.07 6.48 1.79
CA GLN A 20 -4.68 6.55 2.26
C GLN A 20 -4.61 6.99 3.73
N LYS A 21 -5.42 7.99 4.13
CA LYS A 21 -5.54 8.44 5.52
C LYS A 21 -6.00 7.31 6.45
N LEU A 22 -7.01 6.53 6.06
CA LEU A 22 -7.48 5.39 6.86
C LEU A 22 -6.37 4.33 7.03
N LEU A 23 -5.62 4.02 5.98
CA LEU A 23 -4.48 3.12 6.09
C LEU A 23 -3.38 3.67 7.01
N LEU A 24 -3.05 4.96 6.92
CA LEU A 24 -2.10 5.62 7.81
C LEU A 24 -2.55 5.52 9.28
N MET A 25 -3.84 5.73 9.56
CA MET A 25 -4.43 5.55 10.89
C MET A 25 -4.26 4.12 11.39
N LEU A 26 -4.56 3.14 10.54
CA LEU A 26 -4.41 1.72 10.87
C LEU A 26 -2.95 1.36 11.17
N PHE A 27 -2.01 1.82 10.34
CA PHE A 27 -0.57 1.58 10.54
C PHE A 27 -0.08 2.20 11.85
N PHE A 28 -0.41 3.47 12.09
CA PHE A 28 -0.07 4.17 13.32
C PHE A 28 -0.60 3.43 14.55
N ARG A 29 -1.90 3.13 14.56
CA ARG A 29 -2.55 2.44 15.67
C ARG A 29 -1.89 1.09 15.96
N ARG A 30 -1.72 0.27 14.92
CA ARG A 30 -1.09 -1.05 15.04
C ARG A 30 0.35 -0.98 15.54
N ALA A 31 1.10 0.05 15.16
CA ALA A 31 2.48 0.27 15.59
C ALA A 31 2.57 0.70 17.06
N VAL A 32 1.72 1.63 17.48
CA VAL A 32 1.58 2.07 18.89
C VAL A 32 1.19 0.90 19.79
N ASP A 33 0.18 0.13 19.39
CA ASP A 33 -0.30 -1.03 20.17
C ASP A 33 0.77 -2.11 20.35
N ARG A 34 1.67 -2.24 19.37
CA ARG A 34 2.80 -3.18 19.40
C ARG A 34 4.03 -2.60 20.09
N LYS A 35 3.99 -1.34 20.54
CA LYS A 35 5.11 -0.63 21.17
C LYS A 35 6.37 -0.67 20.32
N TYR A 36 6.22 -0.58 19.00
CA TYR A 36 7.37 -0.52 18.11
C TYR A 36 7.99 0.87 18.14
N PHE A 37 9.31 0.93 18.01
CA PHE A 37 9.96 2.14 17.54
C PHE A 37 9.71 2.24 16.04
N PHE A 38 8.94 3.25 15.63
CA PHE A 38 8.54 3.42 14.23
C PHE A 38 8.71 4.86 13.74
N ARG A 39 8.74 5.00 12.42
CA ARG A 39 8.54 6.25 11.70
C ARG A 39 7.55 5.98 10.58
N LEU A 40 6.46 6.73 10.55
CA LEU A 40 5.49 6.71 9.47
C LEU A 40 5.63 8.00 8.67
N ALA A 41 5.66 7.88 7.35
CA ALA A 41 5.69 8.98 6.40
C ALA A 41 4.69 8.73 5.27
N THR A 42 4.32 9.80 4.59
CA THR A 42 3.43 9.85 3.43
C THR A 42 4.03 10.81 2.41
N GLU A 43 3.87 10.53 1.12
CA GLU A 43 4.43 11.33 0.01
C GLU A 43 5.96 11.53 0.13
N MET A 44 6.68 10.50 0.59
CA MET A 44 8.12 10.56 0.79
C MET A 44 8.87 10.35 -0.53
N SER A 45 9.33 11.45 -1.13
CA SER A 45 9.98 11.44 -2.45
C SER A 45 11.13 10.45 -2.62
N SER A 46 11.88 10.15 -1.55
CA SER A 46 12.98 9.17 -1.60
C SER A 46 12.48 7.74 -1.86
N ALA A 47 11.22 7.44 -1.55
CA ALA A 47 10.55 6.16 -1.81
C ALA A 47 9.92 6.07 -3.22
N ALA A 48 10.24 7.02 -4.11
CA ALA A 48 9.84 7.04 -5.51
C ALA A 48 8.35 6.73 -5.70
N GLY A 49 7.98 5.71 -6.49
CA GLY A 49 6.58 5.36 -6.77
C GLY A 49 5.87 4.56 -5.67
N PHE A 50 6.49 4.34 -4.51
CA PHE A 50 5.92 3.62 -3.36
C PHE A 50 5.92 4.51 -2.11
N ASP A 51 5.53 5.77 -2.32
CA ASP A 51 5.65 6.89 -1.39
C ASP A 51 4.35 7.22 -0.66
N ASP A 52 3.19 6.73 -1.12
CA ASP A 52 1.89 6.95 -0.49
C ASP A 52 1.93 6.62 1.02
N ILE A 53 2.54 5.49 1.40
CA ILE A 53 2.86 5.17 2.80
C ILE A 53 4.25 4.56 2.90
N VAL A 54 5.11 5.20 3.71
CA VAL A 54 6.44 4.70 4.06
C VAL A 54 6.47 4.42 5.55
N PHE A 55 6.54 3.13 5.90
CA PHE A 55 6.55 2.69 7.29
C PHE A 55 7.87 2.01 7.65
N ARG A 56 8.65 2.66 8.51
CA ARG A 56 9.88 2.14 9.10
C ARG A 56 9.57 1.67 10.52
N TYR A 57 9.99 0.46 10.87
CA TYR A 57 9.92 0.00 12.26
C TYR A 57 11.08 -0.93 12.62
N GLU A 58 11.37 -1.04 13.90
CA GLU A 58 12.41 -1.93 14.42
C GLU A 58 11.81 -3.27 14.87
N ARG A 59 12.43 -4.36 14.42
CA ARG A 59 12.06 -5.72 14.79
C ARG A 59 13.32 -6.54 15.05
N ASN A 60 13.45 -7.08 16.25
CA ASN A 60 14.60 -7.90 16.65
C ASN A 60 15.96 -7.21 16.36
N GLY A 61 16.07 -5.91 16.66
CA GLY A 61 17.28 -5.12 16.39
C GLY A 61 17.52 -4.77 14.92
N THR A 62 16.63 -5.17 14.00
CA THR A 62 16.72 -4.87 12.56
C THR A 62 15.71 -3.79 12.18
N THR A 63 16.16 -2.80 11.43
CA THR A 63 15.24 -1.82 10.80
C THR A 63 14.60 -2.44 9.56
N VAL A 64 13.28 -2.37 9.49
CA VAL A 64 12.48 -2.85 8.36
C VAL A 64 11.68 -1.69 7.77
N TYR A 65 11.67 -1.60 6.44
CA TYR A 65 10.82 -0.69 5.68
C TYR A 65 9.72 -1.45 4.95
N MET A 66 8.50 -0.91 5.02
CA MET A 66 7.37 -1.24 4.16
C MET A 66 7.06 -0.01 3.32
N LEU A 67 7.22 -0.14 2.00
CA LEU A 67 6.95 0.90 1.03
C LEU A 67 5.68 0.53 0.28
N ILE A 68 4.71 1.43 0.26
CA ILE A 68 3.35 1.11 -0.11
C ILE A 68 2.83 2.13 -1.10
N GLN A 69 2.22 1.64 -2.16
CA GLN A 69 1.41 2.41 -3.06
C GLN A 69 -0.06 1.98 -2.93
N VAL A 70 -0.94 2.95 -2.78
CA VAL A 70 -2.38 2.80 -2.65
C VAL A 70 -3.04 3.07 -4.00
N LYS A 71 -3.84 2.11 -4.46
CA LYS A 71 -4.58 2.14 -5.74
C LYS A 71 -6.04 1.76 -5.56
N HIS A 72 -6.64 2.20 -4.45
CA HIS A 72 -8.05 2.02 -4.14
C HIS A 72 -8.94 2.82 -5.10
N LYS A 73 -9.98 2.18 -5.66
CA LYS A 73 -10.95 2.81 -6.57
C LYS A 73 -12.33 2.88 -5.94
N GLN A 74 -13.15 3.86 -6.31
CA GLN A 74 -14.54 3.94 -5.84
C GLN A 74 -15.39 2.76 -6.31
N ASP A 75 -15.15 2.27 -7.53
CA ASP A 75 -15.81 1.08 -8.06
C ASP A 75 -14.80 -0.08 -8.11
N GLY A 76 -14.89 -0.97 -7.12
CA GLY A 76 -14.00 -2.13 -6.94
C GLY A 76 -14.37 -3.35 -7.79
N ASN A 77 -15.40 -3.26 -8.64
CA ASN A 77 -15.93 -4.43 -9.35
C ASN A 77 -15.05 -4.91 -10.51
N ARG A 78 -14.15 -4.06 -11.03
CA ARG A 78 -13.26 -4.42 -12.13
C ARG A 78 -12.03 -5.17 -11.61
N LYS A 79 -11.85 -6.40 -12.10
CA LYS A 79 -10.65 -7.20 -11.85
C LYS A 79 -9.41 -6.63 -12.55
N ILE A 80 -8.24 -6.85 -11.94
CA ILE A 80 -6.92 -6.54 -12.49
C ILE A 80 -6.63 -7.55 -13.61
N CYS A 81 -6.52 -7.06 -14.84
CA CYS A 81 -6.26 -7.90 -16.01
C CYS A 81 -4.90 -7.60 -16.63
N ILE A 82 -4.52 -8.36 -17.65
CA ILE A 82 -3.18 -8.25 -18.24
C ILE A 82 -2.92 -6.88 -18.87
N SER A 83 -3.95 -6.23 -19.43
CA SER A 83 -3.83 -4.90 -20.02
C SER A 83 -3.72 -3.78 -18.98
N ASP A 84 -3.99 -4.05 -17.70
CA ASP A 84 -3.71 -3.10 -16.62
C ASP A 84 -2.23 -3.13 -16.21
N LEU A 85 -1.58 -4.30 -16.33
CA LEU A 85 -0.21 -4.54 -15.90
C LEU A 85 0.82 -4.28 -17.02
N LEU A 86 0.54 -4.76 -18.23
CA LEU A 86 1.44 -4.69 -19.39
C LEU A 86 0.95 -3.65 -20.42
N THR A 87 0.94 -2.39 -20.00
CA THR A 87 0.42 -1.25 -20.78
C THR A 87 1.43 -0.12 -20.82
N LYS A 88 1.37 0.79 -21.79
CA LYS A 88 2.26 1.96 -21.81
C LYS A 88 1.92 3.01 -20.76
N SER A 89 0.68 3.02 -20.29
CA SER A 89 0.17 3.99 -19.31
C SER A 89 -0.86 3.33 -18.42
N GLY A 90 -0.99 3.82 -17.19
CA GLY A 90 -1.92 3.28 -16.21
C GLY A 90 -1.31 3.20 -14.82
N GLU A 91 -2.20 3.09 -13.85
CA GLU A 91 -1.86 3.12 -12.44
C GLU A 91 -1.16 1.84 -11.95
N LEU A 92 -1.44 0.70 -12.58
CA LEU A 92 -0.87 -0.62 -12.25
C LEU A 92 0.23 -1.07 -13.24
N ASN A 93 0.65 -0.17 -14.12
CA ASN A 93 1.68 -0.43 -15.13
C ASN A 93 2.98 -0.91 -14.47
N LEU A 94 3.40 -2.15 -14.75
CA LEU A 94 4.58 -2.74 -14.12
C LEU A 94 5.90 -2.05 -14.48
N ALA A 95 6.03 -1.44 -15.66
CA ALA A 95 7.25 -0.70 -16.03
C ALA A 95 7.45 0.52 -15.13
N LYS A 96 6.37 1.25 -14.78
CA LYS A 96 6.45 2.38 -13.84
C LYS A 96 6.92 1.94 -12.45
N HIS A 97 6.36 0.84 -11.94
CA HIS A 97 6.74 0.30 -10.64
C HIS A 97 8.16 -0.28 -10.65
N PHE A 98 8.58 -0.87 -11.77
CA PHE A 98 9.94 -1.37 -11.92
C PHE A 98 10.96 -0.23 -11.95
N ALA A 99 10.68 0.87 -12.64
CA ALA A 99 11.52 2.07 -12.59
C ALA A 99 11.64 2.63 -11.16
N ALA A 100 10.52 2.70 -10.43
CA ALA A 100 10.53 3.10 -9.02
C ALA A 100 11.37 2.16 -8.15
N PHE A 101 11.21 0.85 -8.33
CA PHE A 101 12.01 -0.17 -7.65
C PHE A 101 13.51 0.06 -7.86
N LEU A 102 13.95 0.28 -9.10
CA LEU A 102 15.36 0.51 -9.43
C LEU A 102 15.91 1.77 -8.75
N ASN A 103 15.15 2.86 -8.74
CA ASN A 103 15.53 4.09 -8.05
C ASN A 103 15.71 3.87 -6.54
N ILE A 104 14.82 3.09 -5.93
CA ILE A 104 14.86 2.79 -4.50
C ILE A 104 16.04 1.86 -4.16
N GLN A 105 16.34 0.87 -5.01
CA GLN A 105 17.52 0.00 -4.83
C GLN A 105 18.85 0.78 -4.90
N GLY A 106 18.89 1.88 -5.65
CA GLY A 106 20.02 2.81 -5.69
C GLY A 106 20.12 3.76 -4.49
N ASN A 107 19.13 3.76 -3.59
CA ASN A 107 19.07 4.68 -2.46
C ASN A 107 19.60 4.03 -1.17
N GLU A 108 20.68 4.59 -0.63
CA GLU A 108 21.35 4.11 0.61
C GLU A 108 20.43 4.16 1.85
N GLU A 109 19.38 4.98 1.84
CA GLU A 109 18.38 5.00 2.91
C GLU A 109 17.74 3.62 3.10
N PHE A 110 17.42 2.94 2.00
CA PHE A 110 16.62 1.71 1.99
C PHE A 110 17.41 0.42 1.75
N LYS A 111 18.67 0.53 1.36
CA LYS A 111 19.54 -0.59 1.02
C LYS A 111 19.53 -1.69 2.09
N ASN A 112 19.18 -2.91 1.68
CA ASN A 112 19.06 -4.11 2.52
C ASN A 112 18.08 -4.00 3.70
N LYS A 113 17.17 -3.02 3.71
CA LYS A 113 16.20 -2.79 4.80
C LYS A 113 14.74 -2.95 4.35
N ILE A 114 14.48 -3.04 3.05
CA ILE A 114 13.14 -3.26 2.50
C ILE A 114 12.81 -4.75 2.56
N LYS A 115 11.58 -5.06 2.98
CA LYS A 115 11.08 -6.43 2.98
C LYS A 115 10.38 -6.77 1.67
N ASP A 116 9.37 -5.99 1.31
CA ASP A 116 8.57 -6.11 0.10
C ASP A 116 8.05 -4.70 -0.25
N PHE A 117 7.76 -4.48 -1.54
CA PHE A 117 7.04 -3.32 -2.06
C PHE A 117 5.56 -3.69 -2.21
N PHE A 118 4.66 -2.90 -1.66
CA PHE A 118 3.24 -3.24 -1.63
C PHE A 118 2.43 -2.35 -2.56
N ILE A 119 1.52 -2.97 -3.32
CA ILE A 119 0.42 -2.28 -4.00
C ILE A 119 -0.87 -2.70 -3.31
N VAL A 120 -1.52 -1.75 -2.63
CA VAL A 120 -2.80 -1.97 -1.93
C VAL A 120 -3.95 -1.56 -2.85
N ILE A 121 -4.86 -2.49 -3.11
CA ILE A 121 -5.95 -2.31 -4.08
C ILE A 121 -7.20 -3.12 -3.68
N ASN A 122 -8.38 -2.59 -4.00
CA ASN A 122 -9.68 -3.23 -3.73
C ASN A 122 -10.21 -4.09 -4.89
N ALA A 123 -9.35 -4.51 -5.80
CA ALA A 123 -9.69 -5.39 -6.92
C ALA A 123 -8.94 -6.72 -6.80
N ASP A 124 -9.59 -7.82 -7.21
CA ASP A 124 -8.93 -9.12 -7.42
C ASP A 124 -8.36 -9.24 -8.84
N PHE A 125 -7.62 -10.31 -9.10
CA PHE A 125 -7.05 -10.63 -10.39
C PHE A 125 -8.02 -11.40 -11.31
N ASP A 126 -8.01 -11.03 -12.59
CA ASP A 126 -8.53 -11.84 -13.68
C ASP A 126 -7.49 -12.92 -14.05
N ARG A 127 -7.61 -14.08 -13.40
CA ARG A 127 -6.65 -15.19 -13.55
C ARG A 127 -6.62 -15.75 -14.97
N GLU A 128 -7.73 -15.71 -15.70
CA GLU A 128 -7.78 -16.19 -17.08
C GLU A 128 -7.02 -15.24 -18.01
N SER A 129 -7.25 -13.93 -17.85
CA SER A 129 -6.51 -12.90 -18.57
C SER A 129 -5.00 -13.01 -18.34
N LEU A 130 -4.56 -13.21 -17.10
CA LEU A 130 -3.14 -13.37 -16.77
C LEU A 130 -2.56 -14.71 -17.32
N ALA A 131 -3.30 -15.81 -17.19
CA ALA A 131 -2.88 -17.11 -17.69
C ALA A 131 -2.69 -17.13 -19.21
N SER A 132 -3.45 -16.31 -19.95
CA SER A 132 -3.28 -16.16 -21.41
C SER A 132 -1.87 -15.70 -21.83
N LYS A 133 -1.14 -15.00 -20.93
CA LYS A 133 0.26 -14.61 -21.09
C LYS A 133 1.23 -15.46 -20.28
N GLY A 134 0.78 -16.59 -19.72
CA GLY A 134 1.61 -17.45 -18.88
C GLY A 134 2.01 -16.80 -17.57
N ILE A 135 1.19 -15.89 -17.03
CA ILE A 135 1.40 -15.29 -15.72
C ILE A 135 0.44 -15.96 -14.75
N THR A 136 0.96 -16.34 -13.59
CA THR A 136 0.16 -16.90 -12.49
C THR A 136 0.21 -15.98 -11.29
N VAL A 137 -0.86 -16.01 -10.49
CA VAL A 137 -1.02 -15.20 -9.28
C VAL A 137 -0.95 -16.13 -8.09
N GLU A 138 0.17 -16.12 -7.38
CA GLU A 138 0.46 -16.98 -6.25
C GLU A 138 0.08 -16.29 -4.94
N LYS A 139 -0.77 -16.93 -4.14
CA LYS A 139 -1.18 -16.41 -2.83
C LYS A 139 -0.05 -16.56 -1.82
N ILE A 140 0.18 -15.52 -1.03
CA ILE A 140 1.13 -15.53 0.08
C ILE A 140 0.37 -15.90 1.34
N GLU A 141 0.61 -17.10 1.88
CA GLU A 141 -0.07 -17.58 3.09
C GLU A 141 0.48 -16.98 4.39
N THR A 142 1.65 -16.34 4.35
CA THR A 142 2.21 -15.72 5.55
C THR A 142 1.37 -14.52 5.97
N GLN A 143 0.98 -14.46 7.23
CA GLN A 143 0.28 -13.30 7.80
C GLN A 143 1.22 -12.10 7.93
N ASP A 144 0.72 -10.89 7.63
CA ASP A 144 1.45 -9.63 7.88
C ASP A 144 0.79 -8.82 9.01
N LYS A 145 1.60 -8.32 9.94
CA LYS A 145 1.07 -7.65 11.14
C LYS A 145 0.39 -6.31 10.87
N PHE A 146 0.63 -5.71 9.70
CA PHE A 146 0.12 -4.39 9.31
C PHE A 146 -0.81 -4.45 8.11
N LEU A 147 -0.61 -5.41 7.20
CA LEU A 147 -1.40 -5.55 5.96
C LEU A 147 -2.38 -6.73 5.97
N ASN A 148 -2.68 -7.31 7.14
CA ASN A 148 -3.87 -8.13 7.30
C ASN A 148 -5.08 -7.19 7.48
N ILE A 149 -5.80 -6.88 6.41
CA ILE A 149 -6.88 -5.87 6.41
C ILE A 149 -8.18 -6.51 5.89
N GLY A 150 -9.17 -6.73 6.75
CA GLY A 150 -10.42 -7.40 6.37
C GLY A 150 -10.19 -8.72 5.62
N ASN A 151 -10.84 -8.87 4.46
CA ASN A 151 -10.73 -10.04 3.58
C ASN A 151 -9.59 -9.93 2.54
N SER A 152 -8.70 -8.95 2.69
CA SER A 152 -7.59 -8.78 1.75
C SER A 152 -6.69 -10.01 1.71
N ALA A 153 -6.12 -10.25 0.53
CA ALA A 153 -5.18 -11.33 0.30
C ALA A 153 -3.95 -10.80 -0.41
N LYS A 154 -2.79 -11.39 -0.05
CA LYS A 154 -1.51 -11.00 -0.62
C LYS A 154 -1.12 -11.94 -1.74
N TYR A 155 -0.63 -11.37 -2.83
CA TYR A 155 -0.25 -12.11 -4.02
C TYR A 155 1.08 -11.66 -4.61
N LYS A 156 1.83 -12.61 -5.19
CA LYS A 156 2.95 -12.36 -6.10
C LYS A 156 2.59 -12.84 -7.50
N LEU A 157 3.15 -12.15 -8.50
CA LEU A 157 3.04 -12.57 -9.89
C LEU A 157 4.22 -13.48 -10.23
N ARG A 158 3.94 -14.61 -10.87
CA ARG A 158 4.96 -15.50 -11.41
C ARG A 158 4.86 -15.57 -12.92
N ASP A 159 5.95 -15.21 -13.59
CA ASP A 159 6.06 -15.11 -15.03
C ASP A 159 6.63 -16.41 -15.63
N LEU A 160 5.76 -17.33 -16.05
CA LEU A 160 6.17 -18.64 -16.54
C LEU A 160 6.63 -18.62 -18.01
N ARG A 161 6.28 -17.56 -18.76
CA ARG A 161 6.59 -17.43 -20.20
C ARG A 161 7.45 -16.20 -20.50
N ASN A 162 8.07 -15.60 -19.49
CA ASN A 162 8.88 -14.38 -19.62
C ASN A 162 8.13 -13.21 -20.27
N SER A 163 6.80 -13.16 -20.18
CA SER A 163 6.00 -12.09 -20.78
C SER A 163 6.19 -10.77 -20.06
N ILE A 164 6.30 -10.79 -18.72
CA ILE A 164 6.63 -9.61 -17.92
C ILE A 164 8.09 -9.22 -18.17
N VAL A 165 9.01 -10.20 -18.19
CA VAL A 165 10.44 -9.96 -18.45
C VAL A 165 10.65 -9.26 -19.79
N GLN A 166 10.06 -9.77 -20.87
CA GLN A 166 10.16 -9.17 -22.21
C GLN A 166 9.57 -7.76 -22.23
N TYR A 167 8.41 -7.57 -21.63
CA TYR A 167 7.75 -6.26 -21.57
C TYR A 167 8.59 -5.23 -20.81
N LEU A 168 9.16 -5.59 -19.65
CA LEU A 168 9.99 -4.69 -18.85
C LEU A 168 11.31 -4.35 -19.54
N LYS A 169 11.97 -5.31 -20.20
CA LYS A 169 13.17 -5.06 -21.01
C LYS A 169 12.89 -4.08 -22.16
N GLN A 170 11.78 -4.28 -22.86
CA GLN A 170 11.38 -3.39 -23.95
C GLN A 170 11.09 -1.97 -23.43
N GLY A 171 10.38 -1.86 -22.30
CA GLY A 171 10.07 -0.58 -21.66
C GLY A 171 11.33 0.19 -21.27
N MET A 172 12.28 -0.46 -20.60
CA MET A 172 13.53 0.19 -20.17
C MET A 172 14.44 0.54 -21.34
N SER A 173 14.51 -0.31 -22.37
CA SER A 173 15.30 -0.01 -23.58
C SER A 173 14.78 1.24 -24.29
N ALA A 174 13.45 1.44 -24.32
CA ALA A 174 12.85 2.68 -24.83
C ALA A 174 13.20 3.93 -24.01
N GLU A 175 13.57 3.76 -22.74
CA GLU A 175 14.07 4.80 -21.84
C GLU A 175 15.61 4.90 -21.85
N GLY A 176 16.29 4.18 -22.74
CA GLY A 176 17.75 4.23 -22.88
C GLY A 176 18.53 3.40 -21.85
N ARG A 177 17.86 2.46 -21.16
CA ARG A 177 18.47 1.61 -20.13
C ARG A 177 18.22 0.13 -20.41
N GLU A 178 19.27 -0.69 -20.37
CA GLU A 178 19.10 -2.14 -20.38
C GLU A 178 18.79 -2.67 -18.98
N ALA A 179 17.73 -3.47 -18.85
CA ALA A 179 17.38 -4.15 -17.61
C ALA A 179 17.85 -5.61 -17.64
N SER A 180 18.56 -6.03 -16.60
CA SER A 180 19.02 -7.40 -16.44
C SER A 180 17.91 -8.32 -15.91
N ASP A 181 18.01 -9.61 -16.21
CA ASP A 181 17.09 -10.61 -15.65
C ASP A 181 17.16 -10.69 -14.13
N LYS A 182 18.33 -10.38 -13.55
CA LYS A 182 18.52 -10.35 -12.09
C LYS A 182 17.68 -9.23 -11.45
N GLU A 183 17.69 -8.03 -12.03
CA GLU A 183 16.90 -6.91 -11.53
C GLU A 183 15.41 -7.17 -11.64
N ILE A 184 14.95 -7.68 -12.79
CA ILE A 184 13.54 -8.00 -13.01
C ILE A 184 13.08 -9.10 -12.06
N LYS A 185 13.89 -10.14 -11.86
CA LYS A 185 13.59 -11.20 -10.89
C LYS A 185 13.54 -10.67 -9.46
N GLY A 186 14.46 -9.77 -9.09
CA GLY A 186 14.44 -9.09 -7.80
C GLY A 186 13.14 -8.31 -7.60
N PHE A 187 12.76 -7.50 -8.59
CA PHE A 187 11.51 -6.75 -8.58
C PHE A 187 10.28 -7.64 -8.42
N LEU A 188 10.12 -8.69 -9.22
CA LEU A 188 8.98 -9.61 -9.12
C LEU A 188 8.96 -10.39 -7.80
N ASN A 189 10.14 -10.68 -7.24
CA ASN A 189 10.25 -11.32 -5.94
C ASN A 189 9.87 -10.40 -4.78
N GLU A 190 10.03 -9.09 -4.90
CA GLU A 190 9.78 -8.14 -3.81
C GLU A 190 8.44 -7.40 -3.98
N LEU A 191 7.85 -7.37 -5.18
CA LEU A 191 6.54 -6.77 -5.41
C LEU A 191 5.40 -7.66 -4.91
N VAL A 192 4.57 -7.12 -4.03
CA VAL A 192 3.41 -7.78 -3.44
C VAL A 192 2.15 -6.96 -3.69
N PHE A 193 1.11 -7.61 -4.19
CA PHE A 193 -0.23 -7.02 -4.27
C PHE A 193 -1.03 -7.40 -3.04
N VAL A 194 -1.57 -6.42 -2.32
CA VAL A 194 -2.61 -6.59 -1.30
C VAL A 194 -3.94 -6.34 -2.00
N ALA A 195 -4.54 -7.40 -2.54
CA ALA A 195 -5.76 -7.37 -3.32
C ALA A 195 -6.99 -7.60 -2.44
N ASN A 196 -8.18 -7.28 -2.95
CA ASN A 196 -9.44 -7.33 -2.20
C ASN A 196 -9.41 -6.55 -0.89
N SER A 197 -8.71 -5.41 -0.90
CA SER A 197 -8.73 -4.49 0.23
C SER A 197 -10.15 -3.96 0.47
N PRO A 198 -10.58 -3.79 1.74
CA PRO A 198 -11.93 -3.31 2.05
C PRO A 198 -12.19 -1.92 1.49
N ASN A 199 -13.45 -1.55 1.34
CA ASN A 199 -13.84 -0.17 1.05
C ASN A 199 -13.64 0.76 2.29
N ASP A 200 -13.88 2.06 2.14
CA ASP A 200 -13.64 3.05 3.20
C ASP A 200 -14.44 2.75 4.48
N ALA A 201 -15.72 2.40 4.34
CA ALA A 201 -16.60 2.13 5.48
C ALA A 201 -16.17 0.86 6.24
N GLU A 202 -15.84 -0.21 5.50
CA GLU A 202 -15.32 -1.45 6.07
C GLU A 202 -13.97 -1.24 6.78
N LEU A 203 -13.09 -0.41 6.20
CA LEU A 203 -11.80 -0.08 6.80
C LEU A 203 -11.95 0.79 8.06
N GLU A 204 -12.86 1.77 8.03
CA GLU A 204 -13.20 2.60 9.19
C GLU A 204 -13.75 1.73 10.33
N GLU A 205 -14.69 0.84 10.04
CA GLU A 205 -15.24 -0.09 11.03
C GLU A 205 -14.16 -0.99 11.63
N LEU A 206 -13.24 -1.49 10.80
CA LEU A 206 -12.09 -2.27 11.27
C LEU A 206 -11.21 -1.47 12.23
N ILE A 207 -10.91 -0.21 11.91
CA ILE A 207 -10.08 0.65 12.78
C ILE A 207 -10.80 0.91 14.11
N LYS A 208 -12.09 1.25 14.07
CA LYS A 208 -12.91 1.45 15.28
C LYS A 208 -12.87 0.20 16.15
N ASN A 209 -13.14 -0.96 15.60
CA ASN A 209 -13.10 -2.24 16.33
C ASN A 209 -11.72 -2.53 16.97
N GLU A 210 -10.61 -2.22 16.28
CA GLU A 210 -9.27 -2.35 16.86
C GLU A 210 -9.04 -1.40 18.04
N ILE A 211 -9.55 -0.15 17.94
CA ILE A 211 -9.51 0.83 19.03
C ILE A 211 -10.33 0.33 20.23
N SER A 212 -11.59 -0.04 20.03
CA SER A 212 -12.50 -0.48 21.10
C SER A 212 -11.94 -1.68 21.84
N SER A 213 -11.48 -2.70 21.10
CA SER A 213 -10.94 -3.93 21.66
C SER A 213 -9.75 -3.64 22.59
N LYS A 214 -8.85 -2.74 22.19
CA LYS A 214 -7.66 -2.38 22.98
C LYS A 214 -7.97 -1.51 24.18
N LEU A 215 -8.89 -0.56 24.05
CA LEU A 215 -9.32 0.28 25.17
C LEU A 215 -10.09 -0.54 26.23
N ALA A 216 -10.94 -1.46 25.80
CA ALA A 216 -11.61 -2.41 26.68
C ALA A 216 -10.59 -3.31 27.42
N GLU A 217 -9.62 -3.87 26.70
CA GLU A 217 -8.57 -4.73 27.28
C GLU A 217 -7.70 -3.98 28.32
N ARG A 218 -7.28 -2.76 28.01
CA ARG A 218 -6.30 -2.02 28.82
C ARG A 218 -6.91 -1.18 29.93
N PHE A 219 -8.10 -0.62 29.71
CA PHE A 219 -8.68 0.40 30.59
C PHE A 219 -10.11 0.08 31.06
N LYS A 220 -10.69 -1.07 30.66
CA LYS A 220 -12.12 -1.37 30.86
C LYS A 220 -13.02 -0.24 30.34
N TYR A 221 -12.59 0.40 29.26
CA TYR A 221 -13.29 1.49 28.64
C TYR A 221 -14.44 0.95 27.78
N PHE A 222 -15.62 1.54 27.94
CA PHE A 222 -16.84 1.25 27.17
C PHE A 222 -17.45 2.54 26.63
N GLY A 223 -16.62 3.55 26.36
CA GLY A 223 -17.09 4.85 25.88
C GLY A 223 -17.29 4.90 24.36
N ASP A 224 -17.37 6.12 23.84
CA ASP A 224 -17.69 6.37 22.43
C ASP A 224 -16.45 6.15 21.54
N ASP A 225 -16.48 5.10 20.72
CA ASP A 225 -15.40 4.77 19.78
C ASP A 225 -15.31 5.77 18.64
N ASP A 226 -16.42 6.42 18.28
CA ASP A 226 -16.43 7.47 17.26
C ASP A 226 -15.65 8.69 17.73
N PHE A 227 -15.70 9.02 19.03
CA PHE A 227 -14.91 10.13 19.57
C PHE A 227 -13.40 9.90 19.39
N VAL A 228 -12.91 8.71 19.75
CA VAL A 228 -11.49 8.37 19.63
C VAL A 228 -11.06 8.27 18.16
N PHE A 229 -11.89 7.64 17.33
CA PHE A 229 -11.65 7.56 15.90
C PHE A 229 -11.57 8.95 15.25
N ASN A 230 -12.49 9.85 15.58
CA ASN A 230 -12.53 11.21 15.04
C ASN A 230 -11.33 12.04 15.52
N ALA A 231 -10.90 11.89 16.78
CA ALA A 231 -9.69 12.52 17.29
C ALA A 231 -8.45 12.07 16.51
N LEU A 232 -8.31 10.75 16.29
CA LEU A 232 -7.20 10.18 15.51
C LEU A 232 -7.25 10.64 14.04
N SER A 233 -8.44 10.65 13.43
CA SER A 233 -8.65 11.11 12.06
C SER A 233 -8.29 12.59 11.89
N THR A 234 -8.62 13.43 12.88
CA THR A 234 -8.27 14.86 12.91
C THR A 234 -6.76 15.05 13.03
N MET A 235 -6.12 14.32 13.94
CA MET A 235 -4.66 14.34 14.11
C MET A 235 -3.96 13.94 12.80
N MET A 236 -4.38 12.83 12.18
CA MET A 236 -3.83 12.34 10.92
C MET A 236 -4.00 13.36 9.78
N SER A 237 -5.20 13.94 9.67
CA SER A 237 -5.50 14.96 8.66
C SER A 237 -4.64 16.22 8.82
N ASN A 238 -4.38 16.65 10.06
CA ASN A 238 -3.52 17.81 10.32
C ASN A 238 -2.07 17.50 9.95
N TRP A 239 -1.56 16.33 10.32
CA TRP A 239 -0.21 15.89 9.95
C TRP A 239 -0.01 15.78 8.44
N MET A 240 -0.95 15.17 7.71
CA MET A 240 -0.87 15.05 6.24
C MET A 240 -0.87 16.41 5.51
N LYS A 241 -1.40 17.47 6.13
CA LYS A 241 -1.46 18.83 5.57
C LYS A 241 -0.22 19.66 5.85
N ASP A 242 0.71 19.17 6.68
CA ASP A 242 1.93 19.90 7.00
C ASP A 242 2.75 20.19 5.73
N LYS A 243 3.19 21.44 5.57
CA LYS A 243 3.94 21.87 4.36
C LYS A 243 5.30 21.19 4.23
N ILE A 244 5.87 20.75 5.36
CA ILE A 244 7.15 20.06 5.42
C ILE A 244 6.87 18.64 5.89
N GLY A 245 7.34 17.66 5.11
CA GLY A 245 7.24 16.25 5.49
C GLY A 245 7.95 16.01 6.82
N ARG A 246 7.20 15.55 7.81
CA ARG A 246 7.72 15.11 9.11
C ARG A 246 7.27 13.69 9.39
N PHE A 247 8.10 12.92 10.09
CA PHE A 247 7.71 11.58 10.50
C PHE A 247 6.69 11.63 11.63
N LEU A 248 5.70 10.75 11.57
CA LEU A 248 4.88 10.39 12.72
C LEU A 248 5.62 9.28 13.51
N THR A 249 5.67 9.40 14.83
CA THR A 249 6.52 8.62 15.75
C THR A 249 5.75 8.14 16.98
N PRO A 250 6.29 7.24 17.82
CA PRO A 250 5.61 6.75 19.01
C PRO A 250 5.17 7.83 20.00
N GLU A 251 5.94 8.92 20.13
CA GLU A 251 5.68 10.02 21.08
C GLU A 251 4.33 10.72 20.85
N GLU A 252 3.82 10.68 19.62
CA GLU A 252 2.52 11.25 19.27
C GLU A 252 1.36 10.33 19.68
N GLY A 253 1.62 9.01 19.71
CA GLY A 253 0.69 8.00 20.22
C GLY A 253 0.58 7.98 21.74
N GLU A 254 1.55 8.57 22.46
CA GLU A 254 1.49 8.74 23.92
C GLU A 254 0.68 9.98 24.34
N LYS A 255 0.46 10.91 23.41
CA LYS A 255 -0.28 12.17 23.64
C LYS A 255 -1.73 12.11 23.14
N SER A 256 -2.11 11.04 22.44
CA SER A 256 -3.44 10.79 21.88
C SER A 256 -4.17 9.68 22.64
#